data_AF-A0A7G9W654-F1
#
_entry.id   AF-A0A7G9W654-F1
#
_cell.length_a   1.000
_cell.length_b   1.000
_cell.length_c   1.000
_cell.angle_alpha   90.00
_cell.angle_beta   90.00
_cell.angle_gamma   90.00
#
_symmetry.space_group_name_H-M   'P 1'
#
loop_
_entity.id
_entity.type
_entity.pdbx_description
1 polymer ?
#
loop_
_entity_poly.entity_id
_entity_poly.type
_entity_poly.pdbx_seq_one_letter_code
_entity_poly.pdbx_strand_id
1 'polypeptide(L)'
;MRFNSKKDFWIGLLVWLVIGGGFIGTIFSGQWAIILVMLLTLLFFAWIWFGTYYVITNEILIVRTGPFKWSIKIKEIKTIKKTRSPLSSAALSLDRIEIKYSKYGYTLISPIEVEAFTEELKKINPNIQVKV
;
A
#
# COMPACT_ATOMS: atom_id res chain seq x y z
N MET A 1 2.16 -4.41 -16.76
CA MET A 1 1.40 -3.16 -16.49
C MET A 1 1.67 -2.67 -15.07
N ARG A 2 1.62 -1.35 -14.84
CA ARG A 2 1.81 -0.72 -13.51
C ARG A 2 0.51 -0.05 -13.07
N PHE A 3 0.11 -0.31 -11.83
CA PHE A 3 -1.06 0.28 -11.18
C PHE A 3 -0.61 1.06 -9.94
N ASN A 4 -1.05 2.31 -9.80
CA ASN A 4 -0.72 3.11 -8.63
C ASN A 4 -1.72 2.83 -7.49
N SER A 5 -1.30 3.06 -6.25
CA SER A 5 -2.20 2.98 -5.10
C SER A 5 -3.11 4.21 -5.04
N LYS A 6 -4.40 3.99 -4.82
CA LYS A 6 -5.35 4.99 -4.34
C LYS A 6 -4.84 5.55 -3.02
N LYS A 7 -4.99 6.87 -2.87
CA LYS A 7 -4.58 7.62 -1.68
C LYS A 7 -5.79 8.37 -1.17
N ASP A 8 -6.18 8.11 0.07
CA ASP A 8 -7.24 8.89 0.71
C ASP A 8 -6.61 10.18 1.23
N PHE A 9 -6.97 11.30 0.60
CA PHE A 9 -6.43 12.62 0.96
C PHE A 9 -6.63 12.95 2.44
N TRP A 10 -7.79 12.62 3.01
CA TRP A 10 -8.08 12.83 4.43
C TRP A 10 -7.18 12.04 5.38
N ILE A 11 -6.87 10.78 5.06
CA ILE A 11 -5.94 9.96 5.85
C ILE A 11 -4.52 10.52 5.74
N GLY A 12 -4.12 10.90 4.53
CA GLY A 12 -2.85 11.59 4.30
C GLY A 12 -2.73 12.86 5.13
N LEU A 13 -3.74 13.73 5.06
CA LEU A 13 -3.76 14.99 5.79
C LEU A 13 -3.63 14.77 7.30
N LEU A 14 -4.38 13.82 7.87
CA LEU A 14 -4.29 13.49 9.29
C LEU A 14 -2.87 13.03 9.67
N VAL A 15 -2.29 12.10 8.90
CA VAL A 15 -0.94 11.58 9.15
C VAL A 15 0.11 12.69 9.03
N TRP A 16 0.05 13.50 7.98
CA TRP A 16 0.99 14.61 7.77
C TRP A 16 0.84 15.72 8.82
N LEU A 17 -0.37 15.98 9.30
CA LEU A 17 -0.62 16.96 10.36
C LEU A 17 -0.04 16.48 11.68
N VAL A 18 -0.26 15.22 12.07
CA VAL A 18 0.27 14.66 13.32
C VAL A 18 1.80 14.64 13.31
N ILE A 19 2.41 14.14 12.22
CA ILE A 19 3.86 14.07 12.10
C ILE A 19 4.47 15.47 11.96
N GLY A 20 3.90 16.32 11.11
CA GLY A 20 4.39 17.68 10.86
C GLY A 20 4.24 18.60 12.08
N GLY A 21 3.11 18.52 12.78
CA GLY A 21 2.88 19.24 14.04
C GLY A 21 3.86 18.81 15.13
N GLY A 22 4.08 17.51 15.28
CA GLY A 22 5.11 16.97 16.18
C GLY A 22 6.51 17.49 15.83
N PHE A 23 6.86 17.51 14.55
CA PHE A 23 8.15 18.02 14.09
C PHE A 23 8.36 19.50 14.42
N ILE A 24 7.35 20.34 14.17
CA ILE A 24 7.39 21.77 14.51
C ILE A 24 7.67 21.96 16.02
N GLY A 25 6.99 21.21 16.88
CA GLY A 25 7.23 21.26 18.32
C GLY A 25 8.66 20.88 18.71
N THR A 26 9.26 19.90 18.03
CA THR A 26 10.64 19.47 18.32
C THR A 26 11.70 20.49 17.90
N ILE A 27 11.44 21.32 16.88
CA ILE A 27 12.36 22.37 16.46
C ILE A 27 12.57 23.42 17.58
N PHE A 28 11.50 23.78 18.30
CA PHE A 28 11.59 24.73 19.41
C PHE A 28 12.28 24.17 20.66
N SER A 29 12.50 22.86 20.75
CA SER A 29 13.14 22.22 21.90
C SER A 29 14.67 22.30 21.91
N GLY A 30 15.30 22.63 20.77
CA GLY A 30 16.77 22.66 20.63
C GLY A 30 17.45 21.28 20.67
N GLN A 31 16.69 20.19 20.75
CA GLN A 31 17.23 18.83 20.84
C GLN A 31 17.52 18.26 19.45
N TRP A 32 18.73 18.50 18.95
CA TRP A 32 19.18 18.08 17.61
C TRP A 32 18.97 16.59 17.31
N ALA A 33 19.14 15.72 18.31
CA ALA A 33 18.91 14.28 18.16
C ALA A 33 17.43 13.96 17.84
N ILE A 34 16.48 14.62 18.52
CA ILE A 34 15.05 14.42 18.27
C ILE A 34 14.65 14.97 16.91
N ILE A 35 15.19 16.14 16.55
CA ILE A 35 14.96 16.75 15.23
C ILE A 35 15.41 15.80 14.11
N LEU A 36 16.59 15.19 14.24
CA LEU A 36 17.10 14.22 13.27
C LEU A 36 16.18 12.99 13.15
N VAL A 37 15.76 12.42 14.27
CA VAL A 37 14.85 11.25 14.29
C VAL A 37 13.50 11.58 13.64
N MET A 38 12.94 12.75 13.92
CA MET A 38 11.69 13.20 13.31
C MET A 38 11.84 13.47 11.81
N LEU A 39 12.96 14.04 11.38
CA LEU A 39 13.25 14.25 9.95
C LEU A 39 13.32 12.91 9.20
N LEU A 40 14.03 11.92 9.76
CA LEU A 40 14.10 10.57 9.19
C LEU A 40 12.72 9.91 9.14
N THR A 41 11.89 10.13 10.16
CA THR A 41 10.50 9.64 10.21
C THR A 41 9.67 10.27 9.09
N LEU A 42 9.73 11.60 8.91
CA LEU A 42 9.07 12.31 7.81
C LEU A 42 9.47 11.77 6.45
N LEU A 43 10.79 11.59 6.21
CA LEU A 43 11.30 11.05 4.95
C LEU A 43 10.83 9.61 4.69
N PHE A 44 10.79 8.79 5.74
CA PHE A 44 10.29 7.41 5.65
C PHE A 44 8.81 7.37 5.27
N PHE A 45 7.97 8.18 5.92
CA PHE A 45 6.54 8.29 5.57
C PHE A 45 6.33 8.89 4.19
N ALA A 46 7.12 9.90 3.78
CA ALA A 46 7.12 10.43 2.43
C ALA A 46 7.38 9.33 1.40
N TRP A 47 8.40 8.49 1.65
CA TRP A 47 8.76 7.41 0.75
C TRP A 47 7.64 6.38 0.63
N ILE A 48 6.96 6.02 1.72
CA ILE A 48 5.79 5.13 1.65
C ILE A 48 4.65 5.80 0.86
N TRP A 49 4.38 7.08 1.12
CA TRP A 49 3.30 7.84 0.49
C TRP A 49 3.47 7.97 -1.03
N PHE A 50 4.70 8.22 -1.50
CA PHE A 50 4.99 8.39 -2.92
C PHE A 50 5.44 7.08 -3.61
N GLY A 51 5.92 6.10 -2.85
CA GLY A 51 6.52 4.85 -3.35
C GLY A 51 5.61 3.63 -3.30
N THR A 52 4.29 3.79 -3.17
CA THR A 52 3.34 2.65 -3.16
C THR A 52 2.69 2.43 -4.52
N TYR A 53 3.02 1.32 -5.17
CA TYR A 53 2.51 0.91 -6.48
C TYR A 53 2.63 -0.60 -6.70
N TYR A 54 1.90 -1.09 -7.70
CA TYR A 54 1.79 -2.51 -8.04
C TYR A 54 2.19 -2.73 -9.49
N VAL A 55 2.94 -3.79 -9.79
CA VAL A 55 3.37 -4.13 -11.15
C VAL A 55 3.01 -5.56 -11.47
N ILE A 56 2.29 -5.78 -12.56
CA ILE A 56 2.01 -7.08 -13.14
C ILE A 56 2.99 -7.30 -14.29
N THR A 57 3.84 -8.32 -14.21
CA THR A 57 4.81 -8.66 -15.27
C THR A 57 4.95 -10.16 -15.42
N ASN A 58 4.87 -10.65 -16.67
CA ASN A 58 4.86 -12.06 -17.08
C ASN A 58 3.76 -12.89 -16.38
N GLU A 59 4.00 -13.29 -15.13
CA GLU A 59 3.05 -14.03 -14.26
C GLU A 59 3.20 -13.66 -12.77
N ILE A 60 3.86 -12.54 -12.49
CA ILE A 60 4.20 -12.10 -11.14
C ILE A 60 3.54 -10.76 -10.86
N LEU A 61 2.86 -10.70 -9.71
CA LEU A 61 2.41 -9.47 -9.09
C LEU A 61 3.49 -8.98 -8.12
N ILE A 62 4.11 -7.86 -8.44
CA ILE A 62 5.07 -7.17 -7.58
C ILE A 62 4.31 -6.08 -6.83
N VAL A 63 4.33 -6.15 -5.51
CA VAL A 63 3.79 -5.13 -4.61
C VAL A 63 4.96 -4.34 -4.05
N ARG A 64 4.92 -3.02 -4.18
CA ARG A 64 5.92 -2.12 -3.59
C ARG A 64 5.24 -1.08 -2.73
N THR A 65 5.81 -0.83 -1.55
CA THR A 65 5.40 0.23 -0.64
C THR A 65 6.63 0.84 0.03
N GLY A 66 7.06 2.00 -0.48
CA GLY A 66 8.30 2.64 -0.07
C GLY A 66 9.52 1.69 -0.20
N PRO A 67 10.21 1.36 0.90
CA PRO A 67 11.35 0.44 0.88
C PRO A 67 10.94 -1.04 0.80
N PHE A 68 9.69 -1.38 1.15
CA PHE A 68 9.24 -2.77 1.13
C PHE A 68 8.81 -3.17 -0.27
N LYS A 69 9.23 -4.37 -0.68
CA LYS A 69 8.89 -4.98 -1.98
C LYS A 69 8.75 -6.48 -1.79
N TRP A 70 7.68 -7.05 -2.32
CA TRP A 70 7.53 -8.50 -2.44
C TRP A 70 6.83 -8.88 -3.74
N SER A 71 6.97 -10.15 -4.11
CA SER A 71 6.43 -10.73 -5.34
C SER A 71 5.50 -11.88 -5.01
N ILE A 72 4.38 -11.97 -5.71
CA ILE A 72 3.38 -13.02 -5.59
C ILE A 72 3.19 -13.63 -6.98
N LYS A 73 3.24 -14.97 -7.08
CA LYS A 73 2.89 -15.65 -8.33
C LYS A 73 1.39 -15.56 -8.56
N ILE A 74 0.97 -15.08 -9.72
CA ILE A 74 -0.45 -14.85 -10.02
C ILE A 74 -1.24 -16.17 -10.05
N LYS A 75 -0.59 -17.26 -10.44
CA LYS A 75 -1.14 -18.62 -10.38
C LYS A 75 -1.48 -19.10 -8.96
N GLU A 76 -0.84 -18.55 -7.93
CA GLU A 76 -1.12 -18.90 -6.53
C GLU A 76 -2.31 -18.10 -5.96
N ILE A 77 -2.71 -17.01 -6.63
CA ILE A 77 -3.83 -16.19 -6.19
C ILE A 77 -5.13 -17.00 -6.30
N LYS A 78 -5.83 -17.13 -5.18
CA LYS A 78 -7.08 -17.89 -5.04
C LYS A 78 -8.30 -16.99 -5.09
N THR A 79 -8.25 -15.89 -4.33
CA THR A 79 -9.40 -15.00 -4.18
C THR A 79 -8.98 -13.54 -4.16
N ILE A 80 -9.81 -12.69 -4.77
CA ILE A 80 -9.76 -11.24 -4.64
C ILE A 80 -11.08 -10.81 -3.99
N LYS A 81 -11.02 -10.08 -2.87
CA LYS A 81 -12.22 -9.64 -2.14
C LYS A 81 -12.15 -8.16 -1.79
N LYS A 82 -13.25 -7.41 -1.96
CA LYS A 82 -13.33 -6.02 -1.45
C LYS A 82 -13.36 -6.01 0.08
N THR A 83 -12.61 -5.11 0.69
CA THR A 83 -12.53 -4.98 2.15
C THR A 83 -12.33 -3.52 2.57
N ARG A 84 -12.90 -3.18 3.73
CA ARG A 84 -12.70 -1.90 4.42
C ARG A 84 -11.96 -2.06 5.74
N SER A 85 -11.21 -3.16 5.87
CA SER A 85 -10.47 -3.46 7.08
C SER A 85 -9.50 -2.33 7.45
N PRO A 86 -9.53 -1.82 8.70
CA PRO A 86 -8.64 -0.75 9.16
C PRO A 86 -7.21 -1.23 9.44
N LEU A 87 -6.93 -2.54 9.31
CA LEU A 87 -5.60 -3.12 9.54
C LEU A 87 -4.53 -2.44 8.67
N SER A 88 -3.36 -2.14 9.24
CA SER A 88 -2.24 -1.58 8.47
C SER A 88 -1.82 -2.52 7.34
N SER A 89 -1.58 -1.97 6.14
CA SER A 89 -1.21 -2.75 4.95
C SER A 89 -0.59 -1.88 3.85
N ALA A 90 -0.18 -2.48 2.73
CA ALA A 90 0.30 -1.76 1.53
C ALA A 90 -0.83 -1.06 0.75
N ALA A 91 -1.63 -0.28 1.45
CA ALA A 91 -2.73 0.49 0.92
C ALA A 91 -2.80 1.85 1.63
N LEU A 92 -2.89 2.93 0.85
CA LEU A 92 -3.04 4.29 1.34
C LEU A 92 -4.51 4.76 1.34
N SER A 93 -5.44 3.84 1.10
CA SER A 93 -6.89 4.09 1.11
C SER A 93 -7.60 2.99 1.90
N LEU A 94 -8.75 3.28 2.51
CA LEU A 94 -9.61 2.27 3.16
C LEU A 94 -10.42 1.45 2.14
N ASP A 95 -10.53 1.90 0.90
CA ASP A 95 -11.11 1.10 -0.18
C ASP A 95 -10.05 0.15 -0.73
N ARG A 96 -9.99 -1.05 -0.15
CA ARG A 96 -8.94 -2.04 -0.41
C ARG A 96 -9.53 -3.30 -1.02
N ILE A 97 -8.66 -4.04 -1.67
CA ILE A 97 -8.91 -5.43 -2.03
C ILE A 97 -7.92 -6.33 -1.28
N GLU A 98 -8.43 -7.44 -0.77
CA GLU A 98 -7.64 -8.54 -0.24
C GLU A 98 -7.30 -9.50 -1.37
N ILE A 99 -6.01 -9.77 -1.56
CA ILE A 99 -5.50 -10.82 -2.45
C ILE A 99 -5.01 -11.96 -1.58
N LYS A 100 -5.68 -13.11 -1.66
CA LYS A 100 -5.28 -14.32 -0.95
C LYS A 100 -4.55 -15.27 -1.87
N TYR A 101 -3.32 -15.66 -1.53
CA TYR A 101 -2.46 -16.53 -2.33
C TYR A 101 -2.05 -17.82 -1.61
N SER A 102 -2.28 -17.93 -0.29
CA SER A 102 -2.13 -19.20 0.42
C SER A 102 -3.14 -19.33 1.58
N LYS A 103 -3.04 -20.40 2.39
CA LYS A 103 -3.95 -20.62 3.53
C LYS A 103 -3.86 -19.46 4.56
N TYR A 104 -2.65 -18.96 4.77
CA TYR A 104 -2.33 -17.88 5.72
C TYR A 104 -1.74 -16.64 5.04
N GLY A 105 -1.36 -16.72 3.76
CA GLY A 105 -0.77 -15.64 2.98
C GLY A 105 -1.85 -14.83 2.26
N TYR A 106 -1.99 -13.58 2.67
CA TYR A 106 -2.79 -12.57 1.98
C TYR A 106 -2.04 -11.24 1.96
N THR A 107 -2.45 -10.35 1.05
CA THR A 107 -2.04 -8.95 1.06
C THR A 107 -3.25 -8.07 0.84
N LEU A 108 -3.28 -6.93 1.49
CA LEU A 108 -4.26 -5.88 1.21
C LEU A 108 -3.58 -4.83 0.33
N ILE A 109 -4.23 -4.47 -0.77
CA ILE A 109 -3.77 -3.44 -1.70
C ILE A 109 -4.94 -2.54 -2.08
N SER A 110 -4.67 -1.34 -2.56
CA SER A 110 -5.69 -0.39 -3.00
C SER A 110 -5.33 0.20 -4.36
N PRO A 111 -5.34 -0.58 -5.47
CA PRO A 111 -5.09 -0.02 -6.80
C PRO A 111 -6.15 1.03 -7.15
N ILE A 112 -5.77 2.10 -7.85
CA ILE A 112 -6.71 3.14 -8.33
C ILE A 112 -7.76 2.52 -9.27
N GLU A 113 -7.30 1.68 -10.20
CA GLU A 113 -8.13 1.02 -11.20
C GLU A 113 -8.36 -0.45 -10.78
N VAL A 114 -9.24 -0.67 -9.81
CA VAL A 114 -9.50 -2.00 -9.21
C VAL A 114 -10.00 -3.00 -10.25
N GLU A 115 -10.91 -2.56 -11.11
CA GLU A 115 -11.52 -3.38 -12.16
C GLU A 115 -10.48 -3.83 -13.18
N ALA A 116 -9.74 -2.89 -13.77
CA ALA A 116 -8.68 -3.19 -14.75
C ALA A 116 -7.56 -4.05 -14.13
N PHE A 117 -7.17 -3.78 -12.87
CA PHE A 117 -6.21 -4.61 -12.15
C PHE A 117 -6.68 -6.05 -12.00
N THR A 118 -7.96 -6.24 -11.65
CA THR A 118 -8.57 -7.57 -11.47
C THR A 118 -8.68 -8.33 -12.79
N GLU A 119 -9.03 -7.63 -13.87
CA GLU A 119 -9.07 -8.21 -15.22
C GLU A 119 -7.70 -8.69 -15.68
N GLU A 120 -6.65 -7.90 -15.51
CA GLU A 120 -5.28 -8.29 -15.87
C GLU A 120 -4.80 -9.52 -15.09
N LEU A 121 -5.15 -9.63 -13.79
CA LEU A 121 -4.85 -10.83 -13.02
C LEU A 121 -5.61 -12.06 -13.55
N LYS A 122 -6.88 -11.89 -13.93
CA LYS A 122 -7.71 -12.98 -14.47
C LYS A 122 -7.26 -13.46 -15.85
N LYS A 123 -6.72 -12.57 -16.69
CA LYS A 123 -6.13 -12.96 -17.98
C LYS A 123 -5.01 -13.99 -17.79
N ILE A 124 -4.26 -13.88 -16.70
CA ILE A 124 -3.14 -14.78 -16.37
C ILE A 124 -3.64 -16.00 -15.58
N ASN A 125 -4.59 -15.81 -14.67
CA ASN A 125 -5.18 -16.89 -13.88
C ASN A 125 -6.72 -16.79 -13.87
N PRO A 126 -7.40 -17.48 -14.79
CA PRO A 126 -8.87 -17.45 -14.90
C PRO A 126 -9.60 -18.02 -13.68
N ASN A 127 -8.92 -18.83 -12.86
CA ASN A 127 -9.51 -19.50 -11.70
C ASN A 127 -9.66 -18.58 -10.47
N ILE A 128 -9.18 -17.33 -10.54
CA ILE A 128 -9.31 -16.37 -9.44
C ILE A 128 -10.78 -16.09 -9.17
N GLN A 129 -11.22 -16.40 -7.94
CA GLN A 129 -12.57 -16.07 -7.49
C GLN A 129 -12.63 -14.63 -7.01
N VAL A 130 -13.51 -13.83 -7.62
CA VAL A 130 -13.79 -12.46 -7.14
C VAL A 130 -14.98 -12.52 -6.22
N LYS A 131 -14.76 -12.16 -4.95
CA LYS A 131 -15.81 -12.08 -3.93
C LYS A 131 -16.18 -10.62 -3.74
N VAL A 132 -17.47 -10.32 -3.90
CA VAL A 132 -18.04 -8.99 -3.64
C VAL A 132 -18.10 -8.75 -2.13
#